data_AF-A0A2W4UF22-F1
#
_entry.id   AF-A0A2W4UF22-F1
#
_cell.length_a   1.000
_cell.length_b   1.000
_cell.length_c   1.000
_cell.angle_alpha   90.00
_cell.angle_beta   90.00
_cell.angle_gamma   90.00
#
_symmetry.space_group_name_H-M   'P 1'
#
loop_
_entity.id
_entity.type
_entity.pdbx_description
1 polymer ?
#
loop_
_entity_poly.entity_id
_entity_poly.type
_entity_poly.pdbx_seq_one_letter_code
_entity_poly.pdbx_strand_id
1 'polypeptide(L)'
;MPTTIQETTEDLHKAWRLLRRPCWPDTYEATVQDPIRARLVQMYAHQLALAAVLIGKLESTAAAPFAPRQPERRTQPAMPTLFRPLPTMVDRKRAAAGDRDD
;
A
#
# COMPACT_ATOMS: atom_id res chain seq x y z
N MET A 1 -16.61 -13.36 -9.35
CA MET A 1 -17.34 -12.17 -9.84
C MET A 1 -16.54 -10.94 -9.39
N PRO A 2 -15.86 -10.21 -10.29
CA PRO A 2 -15.21 -8.96 -9.90
C PRO A 2 -16.29 -7.95 -9.48
N THR A 3 -16.21 -7.45 -8.25
CA THR A 3 -17.11 -6.39 -7.78
C THR A 3 -16.71 -5.10 -8.48
N THR A 4 -17.46 -4.68 -9.49
CA THR A 4 -17.24 -3.39 -10.14
C THR A 4 -17.70 -2.31 -9.18
N ILE A 5 -16.74 -1.56 -8.62
CA ILE A 5 -17.05 -0.42 -7.76
C ILE A 5 -17.42 0.73 -8.68
N GLN A 6 -18.69 1.13 -8.65
CA GLN A 6 -19.16 2.29 -9.38
C GLN A 6 -19.09 3.52 -8.48
N GLU A 7 -18.41 4.55 -8.98
CA GLU A 7 -18.36 5.86 -8.34
C GLU A 7 -19.73 6.52 -8.43
N THR A 8 -20.27 6.98 -7.31
CA THR A 8 -21.50 7.77 -7.33
C THR A 8 -21.19 9.23 -7.65
N THR A 9 -22.20 9.99 -8.09
CA THR A 9 -22.07 11.45 -8.26
C THR A 9 -21.72 12.13 -6.94
N GLU A 10 -22.25 11.63 -5.82
CA GLU A 10 -21.93 12.13 -4.49
C GLU A 10 -20.45 11.95 -4.14
N ASP A 11 -19.85 10.80 -4.48
CA ASP A 11 -18.42 10.55 -4.28
C ASP A 11 -17.55 11.49 -5.10
N LEU A 12 -17.95 11.80 -6.33
CA LEU A 12 -17.25 12.76 -7.19
C LEU A 12 -17.29 14.18 -6.62
N HIS A 13 -18.45 14.64 -6.15
CA HIS A 13 -18.57 15.95 -5.52
C HIS A 13 -17.80 16.01 -4.20
N LYS A 14 -17.82 14.95 -3.39
CA LYS A 14 -17.06 14.85 -2.15
C LYS A 14 -15.56 14.86 -2.41
N ALA A 15 -15.09 14.09 -3.39
CA ALA A 15 -13.71 14.07 -3.82
C ALA A 15 -13.23 15.45 -4.28
N TRP A 16 -14.04 16.15 -5.09
CA TRP A 16 -13.75 17.52 -5.50
C TRP A 16 -13.61 18.47 -4.30
N ARG A 17 -14.56 18.44 -3.34
CA ARG A 17 -14.48 19.29 -2.14
C ARG A 17 -13.23 19.04 -1.31
N LEU A 18 -12.78 17.78 -1.20
CA LEU A 18 -11.58 17.40 -0.45
C LEU A 18 -10.27 17.78 -1.17
N LEU A 19 -10.25 17.68 -2.49
CA LEU A 19 -9.07 18.00 -3.31
C LEU A 19 -8.94 19.48 -3.66
N ARG A 20 -10.05 20.24 -3.59
CA ARG A 20 -10.11 21.63 -4.06
C ARG A 20 -9.03 22.47 -3.38
N ARG A 21 -8.19 23.08 -4.21
CA ARG A 21 -7.17 24.04 -3.79
C ARG A 21 -7.66 25.48 -4.03
N PRO A 22 -7.06 26.49 -3.38
CA PRO A 22 -7.43 27.89 -3.61
C PRO A 22 -7.30 28.36 -5.06
N CYS A 23 -6.43 27.73 -5.86
CA CYS A 23 -6.24 28.05 -7.28
C CYS A 23 -7.16 27.26 -8.23
N TRP A 24 -8.06 26.43 -7.70
CA TRP A 24 -9.00 25.65 -8.51
C TRP A 24 -10.32 26.41 -8.68
N PRO A 25 -11.10 26.09 -9.73
CA PRO A 25 -12.40 26.69 -9.95
C PRO A 25 -13.35 26.46 -8.76
N ASP A 26 -14.26 27.42 -8.56
CA ASP A 26 -15.18 27.41 -7.43
C ASP A 26 -16.31 26.39 -7.57
N THR A 27 -16.54 25.91 -8.78
CA THR A 27 -17.58 24.93 -9.11
C THR A 27 -16.98 23.63 -9.60
N TYR A 28 -17.72 22.54 -9.38
CA TYR A 28 -17.32 21.22 -9.86
C TYR A 28 -17.30 21.19 -11.39
N GLU A 29 -18.32 21.76 -12.03
CA GLU A 29 -18.52 21.77 -13.49
C GLU A 29 -17.35 22.46 -14.20
N ALA A 30 -16.86 23.58 -13.67
CA ALA A 30 -15.70 24.27 -14.22
C ALA A 30 -14.38 23.51 -13.98
N THR A 31 -14.31 22.72 -12.90
CA THR A 31 -13.14 21.90 -12.60
C THR A 31 -13.03 20.71 -13.56
N VAL A 32 -14.15 20.08 -13.92
CA VAL A 32 -14.16 18.93 -14.84
C VAL A 32 -13.95 19.28 -16.32
N GLN A 33 -14.01 20.57 -16.68
CA GLN A 33 -13.62 21.02 -18.02
C GLN A 33 -12.11 20.83 -18.29
N ASP A 34 -11.28 20.81 -17.23
CA ASP A 34 -9.86 20.47 -17.33
C ASP A 34 -9.71 18.94 -17.20
N PRO A 35 -9.21 18.24 -18.23
CA PRO A 35 -9.12 16.78 -18.22
C PRO A 35 -8.19 16.25 -17.12
N ILE A 36 -7.15 17.00 -16.74
CA ILE A 36 -6.20 16.58 -15.70
C ILE A 36 -6.90 16.64 -14.35
N ARG A 37 -7.61 17.73 -14.06
CA ARG A 37 -8.36 17.89 -12.80
C ARG A 37 -9.52 16.91 -12.72
N ALA A 38 -10.25 16.71 -13.82
CA ALA A 38 -11.30 15.71 -13.91
C ALA A 38 -10.78 14.30 -13.55
N ARG A 39 -9.62 13.92 -14.09
CA ARG A 39 -9.00 12.63 -13.82
C ARG A 39 -8.59 12.47 -12.35
N LEU A 40 -8.05 13.53 -11.74
CA LEU A 40 -7.71 13.53 -10.32
C LEU A 40 -8.94 13.33 -9.43
N VAL A 41 -10.04 14.04 -9.73
CA VAL A 41 -11.28 13.91 -8.97
C VAL A 41 -11.87 12.51 -9.10
N GLN A 42 -11.91 11.94 -10.32
CA GLN A 42 -12.37 10.57 -10.56
C GLN A 42 -11.54 9.54 -9.78
N MET A 43 -10.21 9.62 -9.89
CA MET A 43 -9.31 8.71 -9.18
C MET A 43 -9.55 8.76 -7.66
N TYR A 44 -9.76 9.95 -7.10
CA TYR A 44 -9.97 10.11 -5.67
C TYR A 44 -11.37 9.65 -5.24
N ALA A 45 -12.40 9.88 -6.07
CA ALA A 45 -13.74 9.32 -5.85
C ALA A 45 -13.72 7.79 -5.84
N HIS A 46 -12.97 7.18 -6.76
CA HIS A 46 -12.76 5.73 -6.78
C HIS A 46 -12.12 5.23 -5.47
N GLN A 47 -11.11 5.95 -4.95
CA GLN A 47 -10.48 5.62 -3.67
C GLN A 47 -11.45 5.74 -2.49
N LEU A 48 -12.34 6.74 -2.49
CA LEU A 48 -13.38 6.89 -1.47
C LEU A 48 -14.38 5.73 -1.53
N ALA A 49 -14.82 5.35 -2.72
CA ALA A 49 -15.74 4.23 -2.91
C ALA A 49 -15.11 2.89 -2.47
N LEU A 50 -13.83 2.68 -2.78
CA LEU A 50 -13.05 1.53 -2.28
C LEU A 50 -12.98 1.51 -0.75
N ALA A 51 -12.68 2.64 -0.11
CA ALA A 51 -12.59 2.73 1.33
C ALA A 51 -13.94 2.44 2.01
N ALA A 52 -15.04 2.95 1.46
CA ALA A 52 -16.39 2.70 1.97
C ALA A 52 -16.73 1.20 1.95
N VAL A 53 -16.40 0.49 0.87
CA VAL A 53 -16.61 -0.97 0.76
C VAL A 53 -15.77 -1.74 1.79
N LEU A 54 -14.52 -1.32 2.03
CA LEU A 54 -13.65 -1.98 3.01
C LEU A 54 -14.15 -1.78 4.45
N ILE A 55 -14.61 -0.58 4.79
CA ILE A 55 -15.16 -0.26 6.11
C ILE A 55 -16.46 -1.06 6.36
N GLY A 56 -17.38 -1.08 5.41
CA GLY A 56 -18.63 -1.86 5.55
C GLY A 56 -18.38 -3.36 5.75
N LYS A 57 -17.34 -3.91 5.12
CA LYS A 57 -16.91 -5.31 5.37
C LYS A 57 -16.37 -5.50 6.79
N LEU A 58 -15.56 -4.56 7.28
CA LEU A 58 -14.99 -4.62 8.63
C LEU A 58 -16.08 -4.56 9.70
N GLU A 59 -17.06 -3.66 9.55
CA GLU A 59 -18.20 -3.54 10.47
C GLU A 59 -19.04 -4.82 10.52
N SER A 60 -19.26 -5.49 9.38
CA SER A 60 -19.95 -6.78 9.35
C SER A 60 -19.19 -7.91 10.07
N THR A 61 -17.87 -7.79 10.15
CA THR A 61 -17.00 -8.81 10.80
C THR A 61 -16.77 -8.50 12.29
N ALA A 62 -16.84 -7.22 12.68
CA ALA A 62 -16.65 -6.76 14.05
C ALA A 62 -17.83 -7.05 14.98
N ALA A 63 -18.96 -7.55 14.45
CA ALA A 63 -20.09 -8.05 15.24
C ALA A 63 -19.81 -9.38 15.97
N ALA A 64 -18.61 -9.95 15.86
CA ALA A 64 -18.18 -11.02 16.75
C ALA A 64 -17.83 -10.41 18.14
N PRO A 65 -18.49 -10.84 19.24
CA PRO A 65 -18.16 -10.34 20.57
C PRO A 65 -16.69 -10.63 20.85
N PHE A 66 -15.91 -9.55 20.98
CA PHE A 66 -14.50 -9.60 21.32
C PHE A 66 -14.35 -10.26 22.70
N ALA A 67 -14.01 -11.55 22.74
CA ALA A 67 -13.57 -12.18 23.97
C ALA A 67 -12.30 -11.44 24.43
N PRO A 68 -12.24 -10.91 25.66
CA PRO A 68 -11.06 -10.17 26.12
C PRO A 68 -9.85 -11.11 26.13
N ARG A 69 -8.87 -10.85 25.25
CA ARG A 69 -7.59 -11.56 25.27
C ARG A 69 -6.86 -11.15 26.55
N GLN A 70 -6.62 -12.12 27.43
CA GLN A 70 -5.77 -11.93 28.60
C GLN A 70 -4.36 -11.53 28.14
N PRO A 71 -3.68 -10.63 28.88
CA PRO A 71 -2.31 -10.25 28.56
C PRO A 71 -1.37 -11.43 28.82
N GLU A 72 -0.91 -12.09 27.75
CA GLU A 72 0.19 -13.06 27.86
C GLU A 72 1.47 -12.31 28.26
N ARG A 73 2.00 -12.64 29.44
CA ARG A 73 3.31 -12.16 29.91
C ARG A 73 4.38 -12.66 28.94
N ARG A 74 5.02 -11.74 28.21
CA ARG A 74 6.28 -12.00 27.49
C ARG A 74 7.40 -12.32 28.49
N THR A 75 7.71 -13.59 28.66
CA THR A 75 9.04 -14.01 29.14
C THR A 75 10.03 -13.85 27.99
N GLN A 76 11.02 -12.97 28.16
CA GLN A 76 12.13 -12.84 27.22
C GLN A 76 12.97 -14.13 27.22
N PRO A 77 13.22 -14.78 26.08
CA PRO A 77 14.30 -15.76 26.00
C PRO A 77 15.63 -15.03 25.84
N ALA A 78 16.57 -15.34 26.74
CA ALA A 78 17.94 -14.86 26.74
C ALA A 78 18.67 -15.23 25.44
N MET A 79 19.49 -14.31 24.95
CA MET A 79 20.38 -14.50 23.79
C MET A 79 21.39 -15.62 24.04
N PRO A 80 21.65 -16.49 23.03
CA PRO A 80 22.95 -17.11 22.86
C PRO A 80 23.64 -16.52 21.63
N THR A 81 24.73 -15.80 21.88
CA THR A 81 25.78 -15.45 20.92
C THR A 81 26.28 -16.72 20.24
N LEU A 82 25.88 -16.96 18.98
CA LEU A 82 26.46 -18.01 18.15
C LEU A 82 27.18 -17.38 16.96
N PHE A 83 28.49 -17.25 17.14
CA PHE A 83 29.50 -17.15 16.09
C PHE A 83 29.16 -18.07 14.92
N ARG A 84 29.06 -17.53 13.70
CA ARG A 84 29.06 -18.32 12.48
C ARG A 84 30.19 -17.83 11.57
N PRO A 85 31.18 -18.67 11.23
CA PRO A 85 32.34 -18.26 10.44
C PRO A 85 31.96 -18.00 8.98
N LEU A 86 32.59 -16.97 8.38
CA LEU A 86 32.51 -16.67 6.96
C LEU A 86 33.11 -17.83 6.14
N PRO A 87 32.47 -18.27 5.03
CA PRO A 87 33.11 -19.16 4.08
C PRO A 87 34.09 -18.35 3.22
N THR A 88 35.38 -18.62 3.41
CA THR A 88 36.48 -18.21 2.54
C THR A 88 36.62 -19.17 1.35
N MET A 89 37.02 -18.60 0.20
CA MET A 89 37.41 -19.23 -1.08
C MET A 89 36.24 -19.63 -1.99
N VAL A 90 36.19 -19.24 -3.26
CA VAL A 90 37.22 -19.45 -4.29
C VAL A 90 37.23 -18.30 -5.32
N ASP A 91 38.40 -17.72 -5.56
CA ASP A 91 38.68 -16.88 -6.72
C ASP A 91 38.73 -17.75 -7.98
N ARG A 92 37.69 -17.67 -8.81
CA ARG A 92 37.56 -18.45 -10.06
C ARG A 92 38.40 -17.89 -11.23
N LYS A 93 39.16 -16.81 -11.06
CA LYS A 93 39.81 -16.14 -12.20
C LYS A 93 41.27 -16.53 -12.48
N ARG A 94 41.88 -17.47 -11.74
CA ARG A 94 43.32 -17.75 -11.87
C ARG A 94 43.73 -19.16 -12.31
N ALA A 95 42.81 -19.95 -12.87
CA ALA A 95 43.11 -21.31 -13.34
C ALA A 95 43.21 -21.47 -14.87
N ALA A 96 43.24 -20.38 -15.64
CA ALA A 96 43.20 -20.44 -17.12
C ALA A 96 44.11 -19.43 -17.84
N ALA A 97 45.29 -19.16 -17.28
CA ALA A 97 46.40 -18.53 -18.00
C ALA A 97 47.65 -19.30 -17.53
N GLY A 98 48.10 -20.32 -18.23
CA GLY A 98 48.65 -20.20 -19.57
C GLY A 98 50.16 -20.38 -19.42
N ASP A 99 50.56 -21.56 -18.93
CA ASP A 99 51.94 -22.01 -18.88
C ASP A 99 52.26 -22.58 -20.26
N ARG A 100 53.00 -21.81 -21.07
CA ARG A 100 53.55 -22.22 -22.36
C ARG A 100 54.84 -21.46 -22.63
N ASP A 101 55.88 -22.26 -22.89
CA ASP A 101 57.07 -22.04 -23.74
C ASP A 101 57.87 -20.77 -23.44
N ASP A 102 59.12 -20.82 -22.95
CA ASP A 102 60.33 -21.45 -23.51
C ASP A 102 61.44 -21.44 -22.44
#